data_AF-A0A8B6DRB6-F1
#
_entry.id   AF-A0A8B6DRB6-F1
#
_cell.length_a   1.000
_cell.length_b   1.000
_cell.length_c   1.000
_cell.angle_alpha   90.00
_cell.angle_beta   90.00
_cell.angle_gamma   90.00
#
_symmetry.space_group_name_H-M   'P 1'
#
loop_
_entity.id
_entity.type
_entity.pdbx_description
1 polymer ?
#
loop_
_entity_poly.entity_id
_entity_poly.type
_entity_poly.pdbx_seq_one_letter_code
_entity_poly.pdbx_strand_id
1 'polypeptide(L)'
;MLADNSGPKGDLDTDAFQRAMLQYRNTPDRDTKLSPAMCVFGHPIRDFIPIPPGRYSPHNTWRETLDAREEALRNRHIKQGERLSEHTKRLPQLATGDCVRIQNQIGHYPLKWDKTGIIIEVCQFD
;
A
#
# COMPACT_ATOMS: atom_id res chain seq x y z
N MET A 1 -6.75 28.91 11.38
CA MET A 1 -7.14 28.06 12.53
C MET A 1 -8.58 27.62 12.30
N LEU A 2 -9.27 26.95 13.23
CA LEU A 2 -10.71 26.66 13.03
C LEU A 2 -11.57 27.95 13.02
N ALA A 3 -11.08 29.01 13.68
CA ALA A 3 -11.54 30.37 13.47
C ALA A 3 -10.94 30.94 12.16
N ASP A 4 -11.71 31.79 11.48
CA ASP A 4 -11.32 32.55 10.28
C ASP A 4 -11.38 31.77 8.94
N ASN A 5 -12.39 30.90 8.77
CA ASN A 5 -12.65 30.19 7.50
C ASN A 5 -13.78 30.83 6.69
N SER A 6 -14.06 32.12 6.91
CA SER A 6 -15.09 32.88 6.19
C SER A 6 -14.44 33.92 5.30
N GLY A 7 -14.94 34.06 4.08
CA GLY A 7 -14.52 35.10 3.14
C GLY A 7 -15.05 36.49 3.51
N PRO A 8 -14.61 37.55 2.81
CA PRO A 8 -14.99 38.95 3.09
C PRO A 8 -16.49 39.23 3.04
N LYS A 9 -17.28 38.37 2.39
CA LYS A 9 -18.74 38.47 2.26
C LYS A 9 -19.52 37.59 3.25
N GLY A 10 -18.82 36.83 4.10
CA GLY A 10 -19.41 35.87 5.04
C GLY A 10 -19.55 34.45 4.48
N ASP A 11 -19.19 34.24 3.22
CA ASP A 11 -19.20 32.95 2.54
C ASP A 11 -18.19 31.99 3.19
N LEU A 12 -18.51 30.70 3.31
CA LEU A 12 -17.57 29.71 3.87
C LEU A 12 -16.47 29.38 2.84
N ASP A 13 -15.22 29.58 3.21
CA ASP A 13 -14.08 29.05 2.46
C ASP A 13 -13.94 27.55 2.78
N THR A 14 -14.39 26.71 1.85
CA THR A 14 -14.39 25.25 2.01
C THR A 14 -13.00 24.67 2.16
N ASP A 15 -12.02 25.23 1.45
CA ASP A 15 -10.66 24.72 1.44
C ASP A 15 -9.95 25.08 2.75
N ALA A 16 -10.10 26.32 3.21
CA ALA A 16 -9.58 26.75 4.51
C ALA A 16 -10.23 25.95 5.65
N PHE A 17 -11.55 25.74 5.60
CA PHE A 17 -12.28 24.97 6.59
C PHE A 17 -11.83 23.50 6.63
N GLN A 18 -11.67 22.85 5.47
CA GLN A 18 -11.17 21.48 5.39
C GLN A 18 -9.75 21.36 5.97
N ARG A 19 -8.86 22.30 5.66
CA ARG A 19 -7.50 22.36 6.23
C ARG A 19 -7.53 22.48 7.75
N ALA A 20 -8.34 23.40 8.28
CA ALA A 20 -8.47 23.62 9.71
C ALA A 20 -9.01 22.38 10.44
N MET A 21 -9.96 21.67 9.82
CA MET A 21 -10.51 20.42 10.36
C MET A 21 -9.46 19.29 10.40
N LEU A 22 -8.62 19.15 9.38
CA LEU A 22 -7.53 18.15 9.39
C LEU A 22 -6.48 18.48 10.46
N GLN A 23 -6.12 19.75 10.59
CA GLN A 23 -5.18 20.20 11.62
C GLN A 23 -5.72 19.93 13.03
N TYR A 24 -7.00 20.25 13.28
CA TYR A 24 -7.65 19.98 14.56
C TYR A 24 -7.65 18.49 14.90
N ARG A 25 -8.00 17.62 13.93
CA ARG A 25 -8.01 16.17 14.11
C ARG A 25 -6.65 15.59 14.48
N ASN A 26 -5.56 16.22 14.03
CA ASN A 26 -4.19 15.80 14.31
C ASN A 26 -3.54 16.52 15.50
N THR A 27 -4.19 17.52 16.09
CA THR A 27 -3.64 18.28 17.22
C THR A 27 -3.91 17.52 18.52
N PRO A 28 -2.87 17.12 19.28
CA PRO A 28 -3.07 16.48 20.57
C PRO A 28 -3.68 17.42 21.59
N ASP A 29 -4.61 16.91 22.38
CA ASP A 29 -5.14 17.62 23.54
C ASP A 29 -4.06 17.79 24.63
N ARG A 30 -4.17 18.86 25.42
CA ARG A 30 -3.16 19.22 26.43
C ARG A 30 -3.07 18.18 27.54
N ASP A 31 -4.21 17.63 27.95
CA ASP A 31 -4.31 16.84 29.17
C ASP A 31 -4.09 15.36 28.86
N THR A 32 -4.66 14.86 27.76
CA THR A 32 -4.50 13.45 27.34
C THR A 32 -3.28 13.20 26.45
N LYS A 33 -2.72 14.24 25.82
CA LYS A 33 -1.69 14.14 24.76
C LYS A 33 -2.13 13.27 23.56
N LEU A 34 -3.42 13.00 23.43
CA LEU A 34 -4.01 12.27 22.31
C LEU A 34 -4.76 13.23 21.41
N SER A 35 -4.61 13.05 20.10
CA SER A 35 -5.42 13.77 19.12
C SER A 35 -6.69 13.00 18.80
N PRO A 36 -7.76 13.64 18.30
CA PRO A 36 -8.97 12.95 17.87
C PRO A 36 -8.69 11.81 16.86
N ALA A 37 -7.76 12.01 15.93
CA ALA A 37 -7.35 10.99 14.98
C ALA A 37 -6.69 9.78 15.66
N MET A 38 -5.88 10.00 16.68
CA MET A 38 -5.26 8.91 17.46
C MET A 38 -6.29 8.14 18.28
N CYS A 39 -7.31 8.81 18.84
CA CYS A 39 -8.37 8.14 19.59
C CYS A 39 -9.22 7.21 18.70
N VAL A 40 -9.48 7.61 17.45
CA VAL A 40 -10.35 6.85 16.53
C VAL A 40 -9.55 5.85 15.69
N PHE A 41 -8.43 6.27 15.12
CA PHE A 41 -7.65 5.50 14.14
C PHE A 41 -6.34 4.95 14.71
N GLY A 42 -5.96 5.29 15.94
CA GLY A 42 -4.71 4.84 16.54
C GLY A 42 -3.45 5.47 15.94
N HIS A 43 -3.56 6.41 15.00
CA HIS A 43 -2.43 7.12 14.41
C HIS A 43 -2.85 8.53 13.91
N PRO A 44 -1.90 9.46 13.75
CA PRO A 44 -2.15 10.73 13.03
C PRO A 44 -2.54 10.46 11.57
N ILE A 45 -3.49 11.21 11.04
CA ILE A 45 -3.91 11.14 9.63
C ILE A 45 -3.06 12.07 8.76
N ARG A 46 -3.01 11.81 7.45
CA ARG A 46 -2.28 12.69 6.51
C ARG A 46 -2.95 14.06 6.47
N ASP A 47 -2.19 15.09 6.82
CA ASP A 47 -2.57 16.50 6.71
C ASP A 47 -1.74 17.18 5.60
N PHE A 48 -2.00 18.46 5.36
CA PHE A 48 -1.22 19.33 4.49
C PHE A 48 0.17 19.65 5.05
N ILE A 49 0.38 19.46 6.36
CA ILE A 49 1.70 19.53 6.98
C ILE A 49 2.34 18.14 6.87
N PRO A 50 3.53 18.01 6.25
CA PRO A 50 4.24 16.73 6.20
C PRO A 50 4.47 16.20 7.62
N ILE A 51 4.12 14.93 7.85
CA ILE A 51 4.51 14.24 9.08
C ILE A 51 6.00 13.92 8.94
N PRO A 52 6.88 14.47 9.81
CA PRO A 52 8.31 14.18 9.72
C PRO A 52 8.55 12.68 9.96
N PRO A 53 9.55 12.09 9.29
CA PRO A 53 9.90 10.68 9.47
C PRO A 53 10.19 10.40 10.96
N GLY A 54 9.66 9.28 11.47
CA GLY A 54 9.78 8.88 12.88
C GLY A 54 8.64 9.36 13.80
N ARG A 55 7.77 10.27 13.35
CA ARG A 55 6.61 10.74 14.15
C ARG A 55 5.34 9.90 13.94
N TYR A 56 5.36 9.00 12.96
CA TYR A 56 4.32 7.99 12.78
C TYR A 56 4.55 6.82 13.73
N SER A 57 3.83 6.82 14.86
CA SER A 57 3.78 5.69 15.78
C SER A 57 2.35 5.20 15.90
N PRO A 58 1.93 4.19 15.10
CA PRO A 58 0.61 3.60 15.22
C PRO A 58 0.47 2.90 16.57
N HIS A 59 -0.74 2.94 17.13
CA HIS A 59 -1.09 2.31 18.39
C HIS A 59 -0.82 0.80 18.35
N ASN A 60 -0.43 0.21 19.48
CA ASN A 60 0.01 -1.19 19.53
C ASN A 60 -1.04 -2.18 19.01
N THR A 61 -2.32 -1.93 19.30
CA THR A 61 -3.43 -2.75 18.78
C THR A 61 -3.43 -2.84 17.24
N TRP A 62 -3.04 -1.77 16.55
CA TRP A 62 -2.94 -1.74 15.09
C TRP A 62 -1.72 -2.49 14.59
N ARG A 63 -0.59 -2.41 15.30
CA ARG A 63 0.60 -3.21 14.99
C ARG A 63 0.27 -4.71 15.08
N GLU A 64 -0.32 -5.12 16.20
CA GLU A 64 -0.76 -6.50 16.43
C GLU A 64 -1.78 -6.96 15.37
N THR A 65 -2.74 -6.10 15.00
CA THR A 65 -3.72 -6.40 13.94
C THR A 65 -3.05 -6.56 12.58
N LEU A 66 -2.06 -5.71 12.26
CA LEU A 66 -1.30 -5.81 11.01
C LEU A 66 -0.47 -7.10 10.96
N ASP A 67 0.22 -7.43 12.05
CA ASP A 67 1.02 -8.65 12.15
C ASP A 67 0.13 -9.90 11.99
N ALA A 68 -1.02 -9.93 12.69
CA ALA A 68 -2.00 -11.02 12.58
C ALA A 68 -2.58 -11.12 11.16
N ARG A 69 -2.80 -9.97 10.49
CA ARG A 69 -3.26 -9.94 9.09
C ARG A 69 -2.19 -10.49 8.15
N GLU A 70 -0.93 -10.10 8.33
CA GLU A 70 0.19 -10.59 7.52
C GLU A 70 0.36 -12.10 7.69
N GLU A 71 0.30 -12.61 8.92
CA GLU A 71 0.32 -14.04 9.21
C GLU A 71 -0.86 -14.78 8.55
N ALA A 72 -2.08 -14.24 8.67
CA ALA A 72 -3.25 -14.84 8.03
C ALA A 72 -3.12 -14.85 6.50
N LEU A 73 -2.58 -13.78 5.90
CA LEU A 73 -2.34 -13.69 4.46
C LEU A 73 -1.24 -14.66 4.00
N ARG A 74 -0.15 -14.80 4.75
CA ARG A 74 0.91 -15.79 4.52
C ARG A 74 0.33 -17.21 4.49
N ASN A 75 -0.45 -17.55 5.50
CA ASN A 75 -1.08 -18.87 5.59
C ASN A 75 -2.05 -19.13 4.41
N ARG A 76 -2.79 -18.10 3.97
CA ARG A 76 -3.66 -18.20 2.78
C ARG A 76 -2.85 -18.34 1.50
N HIS A 77 -1.76 -17.59 1.36
CA HIS A 77 -0.89 -17.66 0.19
C HIS A 77 -0.28 -19.05 0.03
N ILE A 78 0.21 -19.65 1.12
CA ILE A 78 0.73 -21.02 1.12
C ILE A 78 -0.36 -22.01 0.69
N LYS A 79 -1.55 -21.97 1.32
CA LYS A 79 -2.68 -22.84 0.94
C LYS A 79 -3.13 -22.66 -0.50
N GLN A 80 -3.13 -21.42 -1.00
CA GLN A 80 -3.42 -21.13 -2.40
C GLN A 80 -2.37 -21.74 -3.32
N GLY A 81 -1.09 -21.61 -2.97
CA GLY A 81 0.02 -22.24 -3.69
C GLY A 81 -0.11 -23.76 -3.73
N GLU A 82 -0.42 -24.39 -2.59
CA GLU A 82 -0.67 -25.84 -2.50
C GLU A 82 -1.84 -26.26 -3.40
N ARG A 83 -2.98 -25.57 -3.30
CA ARG A 83 -4.18 -25.85 -4.12
C ARG A 83 -3.90 -25.69 -5.61
N LEU A 84 -3.15 -24.66 -6.00
CA LEU A 84 -2.77 -24.44 -7.40
C LEU A 84 -1.78 -25.51 -7.89
N SER A 85 -0.86 -25.93 -7.03
CA SER A 85 0.13 -26.97 -7.33
C SER A 85 -0.49 -28.37 -7.46
N GLU A 86 -1.51 -28.70 -6.66
CA GLU A 86 -2.15 -30.02 -6.60
C GLU A 86 -2.60 -30.56 -7.97
N HIS A 87 -3.13 -29.68 -8.83
CA HIS A 87 -3.63 -30.06 -10.16
C HIS A 87 -2.73 -29.59 -11.31
N THR A 88 -1.56 -29.01 -11.01
CA THR A 88 -0.63 -28.51 -12.03
C THR A 88 0.46 -29.54 -12.29
N LYS A 89 0.70 -29.87 -13.56
CA LYS A 89 1.85 -30.70 -13.94
C LYS A 89 3.13 -29.86 -13.79
N ARG A 90 4.16 -30.44 -13.15
CA ARG A 90 5.49 -29.82 -13.16
C ARG A 90 6.01 -29.75 -14.59
N LEU A 91 6.28 -28.55 -15.06
CA LEU A 91 6.94 -28.33 -16.34
C LEU A 91 8.45 -28.56 -16.18
N PRO A 92 9.12 -29.15 -17.19
CA PRO A 92 10.57 -29.23 -17.20
C PRO A 92 11.18 -27.83 -17.17
N GLN A 93 12.35 -27.71 -16.55
CA GLN A 93 13.11 -26.47 -16.61
C GLN A 93 13.52 -26.21 -18.06
N LEU A 94 13.55 -24.93 -18.42
CA LEU A 94 14.00 -24.49 -19.73
C LEU A 94 15.51 -24.69 -19.87
N ALA A 95 15.96 -25.09 -21.05
CA ALA A 95 17.36 -25.32 -21.37
C ALA A 95 17.90 -24.27 -22.34
N THR A 96 19.22 -24.11 -22.35
CA THR A 96 19.90 -23.32 -23.39
C THR A 96 19.61 -23.89 -24.77
N GLY A 97 19.24 -23.03 -25.71
CA GLY A 97 18.82 -23.40 -27.06
C GLY A 97 17.30 -23.55 -27.25
N ASP A 98 16.48 -23.54 -26.20
CA ASP A 98 15.03 -23.62 -26.34
C ASP A 98 14.45 -22.35 -27.01
N CYS A 99 13.54 -22.56 -27.96
CA CYS A 99 12.78 -21.49 -28.60
C CYS A 99 11.58 -21.11 -27.73
N VAL A 100 11.56 -19.88 -27.23
CA VAL A 100 10.52 -19.37 -26.34
C VAL A 100 9.77 -18.19 -26.96
N ARG A 101 8.52 -17.99 -26.53
CA ARG A 101 7.77 -16.76 -26.75
C ARG A 101 7.79 -15.92 -25.49
N ILE A 102 7.85 -14.61 -25.64
CA ILE A 102 7.89 -13.68 -24.51
C ILE A 102 6.57 -12.89 -24.50
N GLN A 103 5.91 -12.86 -23.35
CA GLN A 103 4.71 -12.05 -23.16
C GLN A 103 5.09 -10.60 -22.92
N ASN A 104 4.51 -9.69 -23.70
CA ASN A 104 4.66 -8.25 -23.50
C ASN A 104 4.03 -7.83 -22.17
N GLN A 105 4.84 -7.33 -21.24
CA GLN A 105 4.34 -6.78 -19.96
C GLN A 105 3.89 -5.31 -20.10
N ILE A 106 4.49 -4.56 -21.02
CA ILE A 106 4.30 -3.11 -21.22
C ILE A 106 4.34 -2.75 -22.72
N GLY A 107 3.88 -1.54 -23.08
CA GLY A 107 3.93 -0.99 -24.44
C GLY A 107 2.57 -0.93 -25.15
N HIS A 108 2.58 -0.76 -26.48
CA HIS A 108 1.37 -0.60 -27.29
C HIS A 108 0.44 -1.83 -27.33
N TYR A 109 0.98 -3.03 -27.05
CA TYR A 109 0.20 -4.29 -27.04
C TYR A 109 0.52 -5.15 -25.80
N PRO A 110 0.04 -4.74 -24.60
CA PRO A 110 0.26 -5.51 -23.39
C PRO A 110 -0.43 -6.89 -23.48
N LEU A 111 0.15 -7.88 -22.79
CA LEU A 111 -0.29 -9.28 -22.70
C LEU A 111 -0.19 -10.11 -23.99
N LYS A 112 0.19 -9.53 -25.14
CA LYS A 112 0.44 -10.28 -26.39
C LYS A 112 1.75 -11.07 -26.34
N TRP A 113 1.81 -12.15 -27.13
CA TRP A 113 2.95 -13.07 -27.26
C TRP A 113 3.57 -13.01 -28.67
N ASP A 114 3.85 -11.81 -29.18
CA ASP A 114 4.36 -11.61 -30.54
C ASP A 114 5.90 -11.70 -30.66
N LYS A 115 6.62 -11.63 -29.53
CA LYS A 115 8.08 -11.75 -29.49
C LYS A 115 8.52 -13.21 -29.28
N THR A 116 9.54 -13.63 -30.02
CA THR A 116 10.21 -14.93 -29.92
C THR A 116 11.69 -14.75 -29.61
N GLY A 117 12.31 -15.72 -28.93
CA GLY A 117 13.74 -15.72 -28.65
C GLY A 117 14.28 -17.12 -28.39
N ILE A 118 15.60 -17.23 -28.28
CA ILE A 118 16.31 -18.46 -27.91
C ILE A 118 16.99 -18.22 -26.57
N ILE A 119 16.92 -19.21 -25.68
CA ILE A 119 17.58 -19.14 -24.37
C ILE A 119 19.09 -19.29 -24.56
N ILE A 120 19.85 -18.27 -24.16
CA ILE A 120 21.32 -18.27 -24.25
C ILE A 120 22.00 -18.77 -22.98
N GLU A 121 21.36 -18.58 -21.83
CA GLU A 121 21.90 -18.96 -20.51
C GLU A 121 20.75 -19.20 -19.54
N VAL A 122 20.94 -20.12 -18.59
CA VAL A 122 20.00 -20.40 -17.49
C VAL A 122 20.70 -20.09 -16.17
N CYS A 123 20.33 -18.98 -15.54
CA CYS A 123 20.79 -18.64 -14.19
C CYS A 123 19.82 -19.24 -13.15
N GLN A 124 20.35 -19.79 -12.06
CA GLN A 124 19.51 -20.13 -10.91
C GLN A 124 19.08 -18.82 -10.23
N PHE A 125 17.79 -18.71 -9.90
CA PHE A 125 17.28 -17.64 -9.04
C PHE A 125 17.52 -18.05 -7.59
N ASP A 126 18.31 -17.27 -6.84
CA ASP A 126 18.40 -17.33 -5.38
C ASP A 126 17.15 -16.72 -4.71
#